data_AF-A0A3D6DFT8-F1
#
_entry.id   AF-A0A3D6DFT8-F1
#
_cell.length_a   1.000
_cell.length_b   1.000
_cell.length_c   1.000
_cell.angle_alpha   90.00
_cell.angle_beta   90.00
_cell.angle_gamma   90.00
#
_symmetry.space_group_name_H-M   'P 1'
#
loop_
_entity.id
_entity.type
_entity.pdbx_description
1 polymer ?
#
loop_
_entity_poly.entity_id
_entity_poly.type
_entity_poly.pdbx_seq_one_letter_code
_entity_poly.pdbx_strand_id
1 'polypeptide(L)'
;MEGERNQSNWGRNDRREEDVHTVAVKAGKRTYFFDIRATRAKDLYLTITESKRQTNASGEVSYSKHKLFLYKEDFEKFHEGLRDS
;
A
#
# COMPACT_ATOMS: atom_id res chain seq x y z
N MET A 1 24.74 -20.42 -0.80
CA MET A 1 25.11 -19.00 -0.90
C MET A 1 23.83 -18.21 -0.72
N GLU A 2 23.56 -17.86 0.53
CA GLU A 2 22.41 -17.04 0.93
C GLU A 2 22.64 -15.61 0.44
N GLY A 3 21.75 -15.13 -0.43
CA GLY A 3 21.73 -13.74 -0.88
C GLY A 3 20.77 -12.95 -0.01
N GLU A 4 21.26 -12.47 1.13
CA GLU A 4 20.59 -11.47 1.94
C GLU A 4 20.38 -10.15 1.18
N ARG A 5 19.17 -9.59 1.36
CA ARG A 5 18.78 -8.17 1.31
C ARG A 5 18.83 -7.43 -0.04
N ASN A 6 17.64 -7.02 -0.48
CA ASN A 6 17.38 -5.58 -0.58
C ASN A 6 15.88 -5.30 -0.36
N GLN A 7 15.49 -5.14 0.92
CA GLN A 7 14.26 -4.43 1.23
C GLN A 7 14.47 -2.97 0.79
N SER A 8 14.09 -2.69 -0.46
CA SER A 8 14.22 -1.36 -1.03
C SER A 8 13.43 -0.37 -0.16
N ASN A 9 14.20 0.50 0.45
CA ASN A 9 13.86 1.74 1.11
C ASN A 9 12.86 2.56 0.27
N TRP A 10 11.55 2.30 0.42
CA TRP A 10 10.51 3.19 -0.06
C TRP A 10 10.08 4.12 1.07
N GLY A 11 10.93 5.12 1.34
CA GLY A 11 10.54 6.37 1.97
C GLY A 11 10.05 6.29 3.42
N ARG A 12 10.91 5.83 4.33
CA ARG A 12 10.89 6.38 5.70
C ARG A 12 11.49 7.78 5.64
N ASN A 13 10.71 8.76 5.17
CA ASN A 13 11.05 10.16 5.42
C ASN A 13 10.52 10.51 6.81
N ASP A 14 11.38 10.20 7.76
CA ASP A 14 11.55 10.70 9.12
C ASP A 14 10.58 11.84 9.58
N ARG A 15 9.87 11.57 10.69
CA ARG A 15 9.43 12.51 11.75
C ARG A 15 8.05 13.18 11.76
N ARG A 16 6.94 12.52 11.35
CA ARG A 16 5.57 12.75 11.92
C ARG A 16 4.66 11.52 11.75
N GLU A 17 5.20 10.34 12.04
CA GLU A 17 4.56 9.01 11.93
C GLU A 17 3.71 8.62 13.16
N GLU A 18 3.16 9.56 13.93
CA GLU A 18 2.65 9.21 15.27
C GLU A 18 1.39 8.32 15.28
N ASP A 19 0.63 8.23 14.18
CA ASP A 19 -0.55 7.35 14.08
C ASP A 19 -0.65 6.65 12.71
N VAL A 20 0.45 6.06 12.22
CA VAL A 20 0.43 5.24 10.99
C VAL A 20 0.21 3.78 11.33
N HIS A 21 -0.97 3.25 11.01
CA HIS A 21 -1.24 1.81 11.09
C HIS A 21 -1.17 1.19 9.69
N THR A 22 -0.22 0.28 9.47
CA THR A 22 -0.04 -0.42 8.19
C THR A 22 -0.47 -1.88 8.29
N VAL A 23 -1.36 -2.29 7.41
CA VAL A 23 -1.72 -3.71 7.20
C VAL A 23 -1.24 -4.15 5.82
N ALA A 24 -0.50 -5.26 5.76
CA ALA A 24 -0.04 -5.85 4.51
C ALA A 24 -0.81 -7.14 4.20
N VAL A 25 -1.37 -7.24 2.98
CA VAL A 25 -2.12 -8.41 2.51
C VAL A 25 -1.46 -8.96 1.24
N LYS A 26 -1.01 -10.22 1.30
CA LYS A 26 -0.44 -10.93 0.14
C LYS A 26 -1.54 -11.66 -0.62
N ALA A 27 -1.56 -11.50 -1.94
CA ALA A 27 -2.50 -12.16 -2.85
C ALA A 27 -1.78 -12.58 -4.15
N GLY A 28 -1.14 -13.76 -4.11
CA GLY A 28 -0.38 -14.28 -5.25
C GLY A 28 0.77 -13.37 -5.65
N LYS A 29 0.72 -12.83 -6.89
CA LYS A 29 1.74 -11.89 -7.41
C LYS A 29 1.57 -10.45 -6.91
N ARG A 30 0.51 -10.15 -6.16
CA ARG A 30 0.22 -8.81 -5.65
C ARG A 30 0.40 -8.77 -4.13
N THR A 31 0.90 -7.64 -3.64
CA THR A 31 0.90 -7.29 -2.22
C THR A 31 0.20 -5.96 -2.07
N TYR A 32 -0.83 -5.92 -1.24
CA TYR A 32 -1.56 -4.71 -0.89
C TYR A 32 -1.08 -4.19 0.46
N PHE A 33 -0.88 -2.89 0.55
CA PHE A 33 -0.53 -2.19 1.78
C PHE A 33 -1.65 -1.19 2.06
N PHE A 34 -2.29 -1.32 3.21
CA PHE A 34 -3.32 -0.43 3.72
C PHE A 34 -2.69 0.41 4.83
N ASP A 35 -2.39 1.67 4.54
CA ASP A 35 -1.86 2.61 5.54
C ASP A 35 -2.98 3.55 6.00
N ILE A 36 -3.38 3.45 7.26
CA ILE A 36 -4.28 4.42 7.90
C ILE A 36 -3.41 5.52 8.49
N ARG A 37 -3.72 6.78 8.17
CA ARG A 37 -2.95 7.95 8.58
C ARG A 37 -3.88 9.08 9.00
N ALA A 38 -3.40 9.95 9.88
CA ALA A 38 -4.08 11.21 10.22
C ALA A 38 -3.47 12.40 9.45
N THR A 39 -4.31 13.35 9.04
CA THR A 39 -3.89 14.67 8.57
C THR A 39 -3.48 15.54 9.76
N ARG A 40 -2.92 16.73 9.49
CA ARG A 40 -2.62 17.72 10.55
C ARG A 40 -3.87 18.17 11.31
N ALA A 41 -5.05 18.09 10.69
CA ALA A 41 -6.34 18.41 11.30
C ALA A 41 -6.96 17.23 12.08
N LYS A 42 -6.22 16.12 12.20
CA LYS A 42 -6.68 14.84 12.79
C LYS A 42 -7.76 14.11 12.00
N ASP A 43 -7.96 14.46 10.73
CA ASP A 43 -8.82 13.69 9.83
C ASP A 43 -8.10 12.43 9.37
N LEU A 44 -8.80 11.31 9.33
CA LEU A 44 -8.24 10.04 8.90
C LEU A 44 -8.30 9.92 7.38
N TYR A 45 -7.29 9.30 6.79
CA TYR A 45 -7.30 8.86 5.40
C TYR A 45 -6.60 7.51 5.28
N LEU A 46 -7.03 6.74 4.29
CA LEU A 46 -6.47 5.44 3.94
C LEU A 46 -5.64 5.58 2.67
N THR A 47 -4.40 5.10 2.69
CA THR A 47 -3.61 4.89 1.47
C THR A 47 -3.59 3.41 1.15
N ILE A 48 -4.05 3.05 -0.05
CA ILE A 48 -3.97 1.67 -0.56
C ILE A 48 -2.86 1.64 -1.60
N THR A 49 -1.80 0.88 -1.33
CA THR A 49 -0.73 0.64 -2.30
C THR A 49 -0.76 -0.79 -2.75
N GLU A 50 -0.94 -1.02 -4.04
CA GLU A 50 -0.71 -2.32 -4.65
C GLU A 50 0.72 -2.38 -5.20
N SER A 51 1.44 -3.45 -4.89
CA SER A 51 2.68 -3.84 -5.57
C SER A 51 2.49 -5.17 -6.29
N LYS A 52 2.61 -5.18 -7.62
CA LYS A 52 2.49 -6.37 -8.44
C LYS A 52 3.85 -6.80 -8.96
N ARG A 53 4.25 -8.01 -8.64
CA ARG A 53 5.44 -8.66 -9.20
C ARG A 53 5.17 -9.03 -10.65
N GLN A 54 6.01 -8.52 -11.54
CA GLN A 54 6.06 -8.88 -12.95
C GLN A 54 7.33 -9.69 -13.21
N THR A 55 7.23 -10.68 -14.08
CA THR A 55 8.37 -11.46 -14.56
C THR A 55 8.30 -11.41 -16.07
N ASN A 56 9.32 -10.85 -16.71
CA ASN A 56 9.36 -10.76 -18.17
C ASN A 56 9.86 -12.09 -18.78
N ALA A 57 9.82 -12.22 -20.11
CA ALA A 57 10.23 -13.43 -20.81
C ALA A 57 11.72 -13.77 -20.59
N SER A 58 12.54 -12.76 -20.30
CA SER A 58 13.97 -12.90 -19.97
C SER A 58 14.22 -13.39 -18.54
N GLY A 59 13.16 -13.55 -17.72
CA GLY A 59 13.25 -13.96 -16.32
C GLY A 59 13.53 -12.83 -15.33
N GLU A 60 13.67 -11.60 -15.81
CA GLU A 60 13.87 -10.42 -14.97
C GLU A 60 12.60 -10.09 -14.18
N VAL A 61 12.79 -9.68 -12.93
CA VAL A 61 11.70 -9.38 -12.01
C VAL A 61 11.58 -7.88 -11.82
N SER A 62 10.42 -7.33 -12.10
CA SER A 62 10.07 -5.94 -11.83
C SER A 62 8.81 -5.84 -10.99
N TYR A 63 8.52 -4.66 -10.44
CA TYR A 63 7.33 -4.41 -9.64
C TYR A 63 6.61 -3.18 -10.14
N SER A 64 5.34 -3.32 -10.53
CA SER A 64 4.47 -2.18 -10.77
C SER A 64 3.79 -1.77 -9.47
N LYS A 65 3.67 -0.46 -9.24
CA LYS A 65 3.03 0.08 -8.04
C LYS A 65 1.85 0.97 -8.44
N HIS A 66 0.71 0.75 -7.78
CA HIS A 66 -0.46 1.60 -7.87
C HIS A 66 -0.76 2.13 -6.48
N LYS A 67 -0.98 3.44 -6.34
CA LYS A 67 -1.29 4.07 -5.05
C LYS A 67 -2.59 4.84 -5.18
N LEU A 68 -3.50 4.58 -4.26
CA LEU A 68 -4.78 5.24 -4.12
C LEU A 68 -4.84 5.91 -2.75
N PHE A 69 -5.45 7.09 -2.72
CA PHE A 69 -5.79 7.79 -1.49
C PHE A 69 -7.32 7.78 -1.37
N LEU A 70 -7.81 7.34 -0.23
CA LEU A 70 -9.22 7.35 0.11
C LEU A 70 -9.38 8.21 1.36
N TYR A 71 -10.22 9.23 1.28
CA TYR A 71 -10.51 10.12 2.39
C TYR A 71 -11.74 9.64 3.15
N LYS A 72 -11.82 9.97 4.45
CA LYS A 72 -12.83 9.46 5.38
C LYS A 72 -14.26 9.68 4.89
N GLU A 73 -14.54 10.80 4.25
CA GLU A 73 -15.85 11.16 3.70
C GLU A 73 -16.36 10.19 2.63
N ASP A 74 -15.46 9.44 1.97
CA ASP A 74 -15.80 8.52 0.89
C ASP A 74 -15.80 7.05 1.34
N PHE A 75 -15.48 6.75 2.61
CA PHE A 75 -15.32 5.37 3.10
C PHE A 75 -16.60 4.55 2.93
N GLU A 76 -17.75 5.11 3.28
CA GLU A 76 -19.03 4.38 3.21
C GLU A 76 -19.38 4.06 1.75
N LYS A 77 -19.31 5.05 0.86
CA LYS A 77 -19.58 4.87 -0.58
C LYS A 77 -18.65 3.84 -1.21
N PHE A 78 -17.37 3.87 -0.83
CA PHE A 78 -16.38 2.91 -1.33
C PHE A 78 -16.67 1.49 -0.83
N HIS A 79 -17.04 1.36 0.44
CA HIS A 79 -17.39 0.09 1.07
C HIS A 79 -18.68 -0.52 0.49
N GLU A 80 -19.71 0.29 0.25
CA GLU A 80 -20.93 -0.12 -0.47
C GLU A 80 -20.59 -0.61 -1.88
N GLY A 81 -19.83 0.18 -2.65
CA GLY A 81 -19.41 -0.21 -3.99
C GLY A 81 -18.60 -1.52 -4.04
N LEU A 82 -17.85 -1.83 -2.99
CA LEU A 82 -17.11 -3.10 -2.85
C LEU A 82 -18.02 -4.29 -2.49
N ARG A 83 -19.12 -4.07 -1.77
CA ARG A 83 -20.05 -5.14 -1.36
C ARG A 83 -21.04 -5.53 -2.46
N ASP A 84 -21.42 -4.58 -3.31
CA ASP A 84 -22.35 -4.80 -4.41
C ASP A 84 -21.69 -5.49 -5.63
N SER A 85 -20.39 -5.78 -5.56
CA SER A 85 -19.61 -6.39 -6.66
C SER A 85 -19.48 -7.92 -6.59
#